data_AF-A0A7S0W3Z6-F1
#
_entry.id   AF-A0A7S0W3Z6-F1
#
_cell.length_a   1.000
_cell.length_b   1.000
_cell.length_c   1.000
_cell.angle_alpha   90.00
_cell.angle_beta   90.00
_cell.angle_gamma   90.00
#
_symmetry.space_group_name_H-M   'P 1'
#
loop_
_entity.id
_entity.type
_entity.pdbx_description
1 polymer ?
#
loop_
_entity_poly.entity_id
_entity_poly.type
_entity_poly.pdbx_seq_one_letter_code
_entity_poly.pdbx_strand_id
1 'polypeptide(L)'
;NWADFLIVIFSFLSHAADLPGVNILRIVRALRVCRLFKRLPGLRQMIVALSSSIQPVFQAFMVLLLVTAVYSVLGVTFFGQIVVMDGDFEVLYFSSFTAGLFTMFQTLTGDGWASEIARPIMKENVGAAFFFVSYILIAGMVLTNVMVAVLLEEFTKAGKQQELEEEAAKTVRANGLLEEVVAPLRLCKTAAEEEAHIRKLWDIMDADKNGVLDLGELKTGLHQSLPPGAEFRDISAADLDELTLQGRLCDHNGNIAYHGFETMLRRILAQQLNRQEPDGLELLDHLENTRLEVAASSGCLAECSPT
;
A
#
# COMPACT_ATOMS: atom_id res chain seq x y z
N ASN A 1 -16.16 -10.61 -10.54
CA ASN A 1 -16.53 -10.87 -9.13
C ASN A 1 -16.71 -12.36 -8.86
N TRP A 2 -15.65 -13.07 -8.48
CA TRP A 2 -15.70 -14.50 -8.14
C TRP A 2 -16.66 -14.82 -6.98
N ALA A 3 -16.79 -13.92 -6.00
CA ALA A 3 -17.74 -14.06 -4.90
C ALA A 3 -19.21 -14.04 -5.37
N ASP A 4 -19.52 -13.23 -6.39
CA ASP A 4 -20.88 -13.21 -6.95
C ASP A 4 -21.17 -14.50 -7.75
N PHE A 5 -20.15 -15.04 -8.42
CA PHE A 5 -20.19 -16.32 -9.14
C PHE A 5 -20.40 -17.51 -8.20
N LEU A 6 -19.67 -17.59 -7.07
CA LEU A 6 -19.86 -18.62 -6.06
C LEU A 6 -21.27 -18.60 -5.46
N ILE A 7 -21.80 -17.41 -5.15
CA ILE A 7 -23.17 -17.26 -4.64
C ILE A 7 -24.19 -17.78 -5.66
N VAL A 8 -24.00 -17.52 -6.95
CA VAL A 8 -24.89 -18.01 -8.02
C VAL A 8 -24.82 -19.53 -8.14
N ILE A 9 -23.62 -20.12 -8.10
CA ILE A 9 -23.41 -21.58 -8.12
C ILE A 9 -24.09 -22.25 -6.93
N PHE A 10 -23.85 -21.78 -5.70
CA PHE A 10 -24.48 -22.36 -4.52
C PHE A 10 -26.00 -22.19 -4.51
N SER A 11 -26.50 -21.08 -5.05
CA SER A 11 -27.94 -20.86 -5.18
C SER A 11 -28.59 -21.77 -6.22
N PHE A 12 -27.88 -22.12 -7.30
CA PHE A 12 -28.32 -23.08 -8.32
C PHE A 12 -28.25 -24.53 -7.82
N LEU A 13 -27.14 -24.90 -7.17
CA LEU A 13 -26.94 -26.21 -6.56
C LEU A 13 -27.97 -26.51 -5.47
N SER A 14 -28.35 -25.49 -4.68
CA SER A 14 -29.45 -25.56 -3.70
C SER A 14 -30.82 -25.83 -4.33
N HIS A 15 -31.03 -25.47 -5.59
CA HIS A 15 -32.30 -25.64 -6.29
C HIS A 15 -32.38 -26.98 -7.03
N ALA A 16 -31.22 -27.53 -7.41
CA ALA A 16 -31.10 -28.77 -8.16
C ALA A 16 -31.08 -30.05 -7.29
N ALA A 17 -30.72 -29.94 -6.01
CA ALA A 17 -30.66 -31.09 -5.09
C ALA A 17 -31.71 -30.95 -4.00
N ASP A 18 -32.54 -31.96 -3.79
CA ASP A 18 -33.52 -32.07 -2.68
C ASP A 18 -33.08 -33.19 -1.72
N LEU A 19 -31.82 -33.11 -1.28
CA LEU A 19 -31.16 -34.08 -0.40
C LEU A 19 -31.14 -33.61 1.07
N PRO A 20 -31.13 -34.53 2.06
CA PRO A 20 -30.96 -34.21 3.47
C PRO A 20 -29.55 -33.64 3.71
N GLY A 21 -29.45 -32.31 3.72
CA GLY A 21 -28.20 -31.54 3.74
C GLY A 21 -28.32 -30.19 3.03
N VAL A 22 -29.30 -30.06 2.14
CA VAL A 22 -29.59 -28.84 1.36
C VAL A 22 -30.16 -27.71 2.22
N ASN A 23 -30.62 -28.00 3.44
CA ASN A 23 -31.00 -26.97 4.42
C ASN A 23 -29.83 -26.02 4.75
N ILE A 24 -28.58 -26.50 4.76
CA ILE A 24 -27.39 -25.65 4.92
C ILE A 24 -27.16 -24.77 3.68
N LEU A 25 -27.45 -25.28 2.47
CA LEU A 25 -27.36 -24.51 1.23
C LEU A 25 -28.41 -23.40 1.14
N ARG A 26 -29.52 -23.49 1.90
CA ARG A 26 -30.47 -22.38 2.06
C ARG A 26 -29.86 -21.21 2.84
N ILE A 27 -28.99 -21.46 3.82
CA ILE A 27 -28.27 -20.43 4.60
C ILE A 27 -27.27 -19.68 3.70
N VAL A 28 -26.67 -20.35 2.71
CA VAL A 28 -25.77 -19.70 1.73
C VAL A 28 -26.49 -18.61 0.92
N ARG A 29 -27.82 -18.68 0.77
CA ARG A 29 -28.60 -17.58 0.17
C ARG A 29 -28.58 -16.32 1.03
N ALA A 30 -28.38 -16.42 2.35
CA ALA A 30 -28.21 -15.26 3.22
C ALA A 30 -26.88 -14.53 2.97
N LEU A 31 -25.83 -15.23 2.49
CA LEU A 31 -24.53 -14.62 2.15
C LEU A 31 -24.64 -13.58 1.03
N ARG A 32 -25.72 -13.56 0.23
CA ARG A 32 -25.97 -12.45 -0.72
C ARG A 32 -26.07 -11.08 -0.03
N VAL A 33 -26.42 -11.04 1.27
CA VAL A 33 -26.37 -9.81 2.09
C VAL A 33 -24.95 -9.24 2.15
N CYS A 34 -23.91 -10.06 2.03
CA CYS A 34 -22.52 -9.58 1.97
C CYS A 34 -22.25 -8.71 0.74
N ARG A 35 -23.08 -8.76 -0.32
CA ARG A 35 -23.01 -7.82 -1.45
C ARG A 35 -23.36 -6.39 -1.02
N LEU A 36 -24.13 -6.21 0.06
CA LEU A 36 -24.44 -4.90 0.63
C LEU A 36 -23.16 -4.22 1.16
N PHE A 37 -22.19 -4.99 1.64
CA PHE A 37 -20.90 -4.47 2.08
C PHE A 37 -20.08 -3.83 0.95
N LYS A 38 -20.31 -4.22 -0.31
CA LYS A 38 -19.71 -3.56 -1.48
C LYS A 38 -20.27 -2.15 -1.72
N ARG A 39 -21.48 -1.85 -1.21
CA ARG A 39 -22.11 -0.53 -1.32
C ARG A 39 -21.64 0.46 -0.24
N LEU A 40 -20.98 -0.04 0.81
CA LEU A 40 -20.42 0.78 1.88
C LEU A 40 -18.92 0.98 1.60
N PRO A 41 -18.49 2.19 1.17
CA PRO A 41 -17.11 2.43 0.75
C PRO A 41 -16.09 2.10 1.85
N GLY A 42 -16.37 2.44 3.12
CA GLY A 42 -15.49 2.12 4.24
C GLY A 42 -15.33 0.62 4.50
N LEU A 43 -16.41 -0.16 4.37
CA LEU A 43 -16.34 -1.61 4.60
C LEU A 43 -15.68 -2.34 3.43
N ARG A 44 -15.87 -1.85 2.20
CA ARG A 44 -15.17 -2.36 1.02
C ARG A 44 -13.65 -2.21 1.18
N GLN A 45 -13.18 -1.07 1.68
CA GLN A 45 -11.75 -0.82 1.89
C GLN A 45 -11.14 -1.79 2.91
N MET A 46 -11.85 -2.03 4.03
CA MET A 46 -11.44 -3.04 5.03
C MET A 46 -11.39 -4.46 4.46
N ILE A 47 -12.38 -4.86 3.66
CA ILE A 47 -12.42 -6.18 3.03
C ILE A 47 -11.26 -6.36 2.04
N VAL A 48 -10.95 -5.33 1.25
CA VAL A 48 -9.82 -5.37 0.30
C VAL A 48 -8.50 -5.48 1.06
N ALA A 49 -8.30 -4.69 2.11
CA ALA A 49 -7.11 -4.76 2.96
C ALA A 49 -6.95 -6.16 3.58
N LEU A 50 -8.02 -6.70 4.19
CA LEU A 50 -8.00 -8.05 4.77
C LEU A 50 -7.71 -9.13 3.72
N SER A 51 -8.28 -8.99 2.52
CA SER A 51 -8.04 -9.93 1.42
C SER A 51 -6.60 -9.88 0.91
N SER A 52 -5.94 -8.72 0.97
CA SER A 52 -4.52 -8.60 0.61
C SER A 52 -3.62 -9.28 1.65
N SER A 53 -4.00 -9.26 2.93
CA SER A 53 -3.26 -9.91 4.01
C SER A 53 -3.45 -11.43 4.09
N ILE A 54 -4.42 -12.02 3.36
CA ILE A 54 -4.73 -13.45 3.51
C ILE A 54 -3.54 -14.36 3.16
N GLN A 55 -2.77 -13.99 2.15
CA GLN A 55 -1.64 -14.77 1.66
C GLN A 55 -0.48 -14.87 2.69
N PRO A 56 0.07 -13.76 3.21
CA PRO A 56 1.13 -13.82 4.23
C PRO A 56 0.65 -14.44 5.54
N VAL A 57 -0.60 -14.20 5.94
CA VAL A 57 -1.20 -14.81 7.13
C VAL A 57 -1.33 -16.32 6.97
N PHE A 58 -1.73 -16.78 5.78
CA PHE A 58 -1.79 -18.19 5.47
C PHE A 58 -0.41 -18.85 5.56
N GLN A 59 0.65 -18.18 5.12
CA GLN A 59 2.02 -18.69 5.26
C GLN A 59 2.42 -18.85 6.73
N ALA A 60 2.16 -17.84 7.58
CA ALA A 60 2.42 -17.94 9.01
C ALA A 60 1.58 -19.05 9.67
N PHE A 61 0.32 -19.18 9.26
CA PHE A 61 -0.57 -20.25 9.73
C PHE A 61 -0.09 -21.64 9.32
N MET A 62 0.50 -21.81 8.13
CA MET A 62 1.10 -23.09 7.71
C MET A 62 2.28 -23.49 8.60
N VAL A 63 3.11 -22.54 9.03
CA VAL A 63 4.20 -22.81 9.98
C VAL A 63 3.63 -23.27 11.33
N LEU A 64 2.61 -22.58 11.83
CA LEU A 64 1.91 -22.97 13.07
C LEU A 64 1.26 -24.36 12.96
N LEU A 65 0.62 -24.66 11.83
CA LEU A 65 0.02 -25.96 11.55
C LEU A 65 1.08 -27.07 11.51
N LEU A 66 2.24 -26.80 10.91
CA LEU A 66 3.36 -27.75 10.87
C LEU A 66 3.87 -28.08 12.28
N VAL A 67 4.10 -27.05 13.11
CA VAL A 67 4.53 -27.26 14.51
C VAL A 67 3.46 -28.03 15.29
N THR A 68 2.18 -27.69 15.10
CA THR A 68 1.05 -28.40 15.71
C THR A 68 0.98 -29.85 15.25
N ALA A 69 1.25 -30.14 13.98
CA ALA A 69 1.31 -31.50 13.44
C ALA A 69 2.44 -32.33 14.05
N VAL A 70 3.63 -31.73 14.24
CA VAL A 70 4.76 -32.40 14.93
C VAL A 70 4.36 -32.76 16.36
N TYR A 71 3.77 -31.82 17.11
CA TYR A 71 3.28 -32.09 18.47
C TYR A 71 2.14 -33.11 18.50
N SER A 72 1.27 -33.14 17.50
CA SER A 72 0.25 -34.18 17.37
C SER A 72 0.87 -35.58 17.26
N VAL A 73 1.86 -35.77 16.37
CA VAL A 73 2.55 -37.07 16.23
C VAL A 73 3.25 -37.47 17.52
N LEU A 74 3.93 -36.53 18.19
CA LEU A 74 4.57 -36.77 19.47
C LEU A 74 3.55 -37.15 20.56
N GLY A 75 2.43 -36.43 20.64
CA GLY A 75 1.36 -36.71 21.59
C GLY A 75 0.70 -38.06 21.38
N VAL A 76 0.44 -38.46 20.12
CA VAL A 76 -0.04 -39.82 19.78
C VAL A 76 0.97 -40.88 20.22
N THR A 77 2.27 -40.63 20.01
CA THR A 77 3.33 -41.58 20.38
C THR A 77 3.48 -41.72 21.89
N PHE A 78 3.38 -40.62 22.66
CA PHE A 78 3.60 -40.64 24.10
C PHE A 78 2.34 -40.88 24.94
N PHE A 79 1.18 -40.45 24.47
CA PHE A 79 -0.06 -40.39 25.25
C PHE A 79 -1.25 -41.07 24.56
N GLY A 80 -1.07 -41.71 23.40
CA GLY A 80 -2.18 -42.26 22.62
C GLY A 80 -2.95 -43.41 23.27
N GLN A 81 -2.41 -44.03 24.33
CA GLN A 81 -3.08 -45.08 25.10
C GLN A 81 -3.71 -44.58 26.41
N ILE A 82 -3.53 -43.30 26.75
CA ILE A 82 -4.05 -42.74 28.00
C ILE A 82 -5.53 -42.40 27.80
N VAL A 83 -6.38 -43.03 28.62
CA VAL A 83 -7.82 -42.77 28.68
C VAL A 83 -8.07 -41.73 29.76
N VAL A 84 -8.71 -40.62 29.39
CA VAL A 84 -9.13 -39.57 30.33
C VAL A 84 -10.64 -39.62 30.47
N MET A 85 -11.13 -39.54 31.71
CA MET A 85 -12.56 -39.49 32.00
C MET A 85 -13.04 -38.02 31.97
N ASP A 86 -13.97 -37.72 31.07
CA ASP A 86 -14.70 -36.46 31.03
C ASP A 86 -16.17 -36.71 31.37
N GLY A 87 -16.51 -36.51 32.66
CA GLY A 87 -17.79 -36.96 33.21
C GLY A 87 -17.91 -38.48 33.11
N ASP A 88 -18.96 -38.94 32.42
CA ASP A 88 -19.23 -40.37 32.18
C ASP A 88 -18.63 -40.90 30.86
N PHE A 89 -17.89 -40.07 30.12
CA PHE A 89 -17.33 -40.41 28.81
C PHE A 89 -15.83 -40.65 28.87
N GLU A 90 -15.38 -41.70 28.19
CA GLU A 90 -13.96 -41.96 27.95
C GLU A 90 -13.47 -41.18 26.74
N VAL A 91 -12.45 -40.34 26.95
CA VAL A 91 -11.86 -39.50 25.91
C VAL A 91 -10.40 -39.87 25.73
N LEU A 92 -10.02 -40.19 24.48
CA LEU A 92 -8.63 -40.39 24.08
C LEU A 92 -8.19 -39.24 23.17
N TYR A 93 -7.70 -38.17 23.82
CA TYR A 93 -7.21 -36.96 23.14
C TYR A 93 -6.18 -37.25 22.05
N PHE A 94 -5.31 -38.24 22.27
CA PHE A 94 -4.22 -38.60 21.34
C PHE A 94 -4.41 -39.96 20.66
N SER A 95 -5.66 -40.42 20.48
CA SER A 95 -5.97 -41.72 19.84
C SER A 95 -5.49 -41.86 18.39
N SER A 96 -5.46 -40.76 17.64
CA SER A 96 -5.06 -40.71 16.24
C SER A 96 -4.41 -39.37 15.92
N PHE A 97 -3.71 -39.27 14.79
CA PHE A 97 -3.11 -38.00 14.35
C PHE A 97 -4.13 -36.86 14.27
N THR A 98 -5.35 -37.11 13.76
CA THR A 98 -6.39 -36.08 13.66
C THR A 98 -6.91 -35.67 15.04
N ALA A 99 -7.10 -36.64 15.95
CA ALA A 99 -7.49 -36.35 17.33
C ALA A 99 -6.40 -35.55 18.07
N GLY A 100 -5.14 -35.92 17.90
CA GLY A 100 -3.99 -35.19 18.43
C GLY A 100 -3.90 -33.79 17.84
N LEU A 101 -4.16 -33.62 16.53
CA LEU A 101 -4.15 -32.31 15.87
C LEU A 101 -5.23 -31.40 16.45
N PHE A 102 -6.44 -31.92 16.67
CA PHE A 102 -7.53 -31.19 17.31
C PHE A 102 -7.22 -30.86 18.78
N THR A 103 -6.68 -31.80 19.54
CA THR A 103 -6.24 -31.59 20.94
C THR A 103 -5.19 -30.49 21.05
N MET A 104 -4.20 -30.48 20.15
CA MET A 104 -3.18 -29.43 20.15
C MET A 104 -3.77 -28.08 19.70
N PHE A 105 -4.72 -28.07 18.76
CA PHE A 105 -5.48 -26.86 18.41
C PHE A 105 -6.28 -26.31 19.60
N GLN A 106 -6.98 -27.16 20.35
CA GLN A 106 -7.68 -26.78 21.58
C GLN A 106 -6.71 -26.26 22.66
N THR A 107 -5.55 -26.89 22.78
CA THR A 107 -4.48 -26.44 23.68
C THR A 107 -3.97 -25.05 23.27
N LEU A 108 -3.83 -24.79 21.96
CA LEU A 108 -3.37 -23.51 21.42
C LEU A 108 -4.36 -22.37 21.70
N THR A 109 -5.67 -22.63 21.59
CA THR A 109 -6.72 -21.64 21.89
C THR A 109 -6.84 -21.35 23.39
N GLY A 110 -6.19 -22.17 24.23
CA GLY A 110 -6.25 -22.07 25.68
C GLY A 110 -7.51 -22.66 26.30
N ASP A 111 -8.32 -23.36 25.52
CA ASP A 111 -9.59 -23.93 25.96
C ASP A 111 -9.36 -25.24 26.73
N GLY A 112 -9.76 -25.28 28.00
CA GLY A 112 -9.66 -26.48 28.86
C GLY A 112 -8.24 -27.05 29.04
N TRP A 113 -7.19 -26.45 28.47
CA TRP A 113 -5.93 -27.14 28.21
C TRP A 113 -5.24 -27.65 29.48
N ALA A 114 -5.30 -26.90 30.58
CA ALA A 114 -4.65 -27.27 31.82
C ALA A 114 -5.51 -28.25 32.63
N SER A 115 -6.80 -27.96 32.80
CA SER A 115 -7.71 -28.71 33.67
C SER A 115 -8.19 -30.02 33.04
N GLU A 116 -8.51 -30.01 31.75
CA GLU A 116 -9.17 -31.11 31.05
C GLU A 116 -8.15 -32.00 30.31
N ILE A 117 -7.10 -31.40 29.75
CA ILE A 117 -6.14 -32.15 28.92
C ILE A 117 -4.86 -32.46 29.70
N ALA A 118 -4.10 -31.44 30.10
CA ALA A 118 -2.74 -31.62 30.62
C ALA A 118 -2.71 -32.28 32.00
N ARG A 119 -3.51 -31.82 32.96
CA ARG A 119 -3.47 -32.35 34.34
C ARG A 119 -3.88 -33.83 34.43
N PRO A 120 -4.93 -34.31 33.74
CA PRO A 120 -5.25 -35.74 33.75
C PRO A 120 -4.14 -36.59 33.14
N ILE A 121 -3.55 -36.18 32.01
CA ILE A 121 -2.42 -36.88 31.40
C ILE A 121 -1.18 -36.85 32.31
N MET A 122 -0.95 -35.75 33.04
CA MET A 122 0.15 -35.63 34.00
C MET A 122 0.06 -36.59 35.18
N LYS A 123 -1.15 -37.04 35.55
CA LYS A 123 -1.32 -38.05 36.60
C LYS A 123 -0.74 -39.40 36.19
N GLU A 124 -0.84 -39.73 34.91
CA GLU A 124 -0.30 -40.97 34.32
C GLU A 124 1.17 -40.80 33.86
N ASN A 125 1.54 -39.62 33.39
CA ASN A 125 2.89 -39.32 32.91
C ASN A 125 3.34 -37.90 33.29
N VAL A 126 4.22 -37.80 34.29
CA VAL A 126 4.76 -36.51 34.78
C VAL A 126 5.50 -35.72 33.68
N GLY A 127 6.07 -36.42 32.68
CA GLY A 127 6.72 -35.81 31.51
C GLY A 127 5.78 -35.00 30.62
N ALA A 128 4.46 -35.22 30.73
CA ALA A 128 3.46 -34.45 30.00
C ALA A 128 3.50 -32.95 30.34
N ALA A 129 3.92 -32.58 31.57
CA ALA A 129 4.09 -31.18 31.95
C ALA A 129 5.04 -30.43 31.00
N PHE A 130 6.20 -31.04 30.70
CA PHE A 130 7.18 -30.45 29.80
C PHE A 130 6.63 -30.33 28.37
N PHE A 131 5.92 -31.35 27.89
CA PHE A 131 5.31 -31.35 26.55
C PHE A 131 4.29 -30.21 26.37
N PHE A 132 3.35 -30.06 27.30
CA PHE A 132 2.31 -29.02 27.18
C PHE A 132 2.87 -27.61 27.40
N VAL A 133 3.77 -27.44 28.39
CA VAL A 133 4.39 -26.14 28.64
C VAL A 133 5.27 -25.72 27.47
N SER A 134 6.06 -26.62 26.88
CA SER A 134 6.89 -26.28 25.71
C SER A 134 6.04 -25.91 24.50
N TYR A 135 4.92 -26.61 24.27
CA TYR A 135 3.99 -26.26 23.19
C TYR A 135 3.39 -24.87 23.40
N ILE A 136 2.96 -24.53 24.61
CA ILE A 136 2.36 -23.22 24.91
C ILE A 136 3.37 -22.09 24.74
N LEU A 137 4.62 -22.30 25.14
CA LEU A 137 5.66 -21.29 24.94
C LEU A 137 5.97 -21.10 23.44
N ILE A 138 6.16 -22.20 22.70
CA ILE A 138 6.56 -22.13 21.29
C ILE A 138 5.37 -21.74 20.39
N ALA A 139 4.30 -22.51 20.40
CA ALA A 139 3.16 -22.29 19.51
C ALA A 139 2.20 -21.22 20.03
N GLY A 140 1.84 -21.30 21.31
CA GLY A 140 0.91 -20.37 21.94
C GLY A 140 1.43 -18.95 22.03
N MET A 141 2.59 -18.75 22.66
CA MET A 141 3.15 -17.41 22.88
C MET A 141 3.97 -16.92 21.69
N VAL A 142 4.96 -17.68 21.23
CA VAL A 142 5.87 -17.18 20.19
C VAL A 142 5.20 -17.14 18.82
N LEU A 143 4.67 -18.27 18.32
CA LEU A 143 4.14 -18.32 16.94
C LEU A 143 2.85 -17.52 16.75
N THR A 144 1.93 -17.50 17.72
CA THR A 144 0.73 -16.64 17.63
C THR A 144 1.11 -15.16 17.61
N ASN A 145 2.08 -14.73 18.41
CA ASN A 145 2.55 -13.33 18.38
C ASN A 145 3.24 -12.99 17.06
N VAL A 146 3.99 -13.92 16.46
CA VAL A 146 4.54 -13.76 15.11
C VAL A 146 3.41 -13.62 14.08
N MET A 147 2.34 -14.40 14.16
CA MET A 147 1.18 -14.27 13.27
C MET A 147 0.53 -12.89 13.40
N VAL A 148 0.36 -12.38 14.62
CA VAL A 148 -0.17 -11.02 14.87
C VAL A 148 0.77 -9.94 14.31
N ALA A 149 2.09 -10.13 14.44
CA ALA A 149 3.07 -9.22 13.86
C ALA A 149 2.98 -9.15 12.33
N VAL A 150 2.89 -10.31 11.66
CA VAL A 150 2.71 -10.38 10.20
C VAL A 150 1.41 -9.72 9.75
N LEU A 151 0.31 -9.94 10.49
CA LEU A 151 -0.97 -9.26 10.25
C LEU A 151 -0.83 -7.73 10.32
N LEU A 152 -0.16 -7.24 11.36
CA LEU A 152 0.02 -5.80 11.57
C LEU A 152 0.90 -5.19 10.47
N GLU A 153 1.99 -5.86 10.09
CA GLU A 153 2.88 -5.41 9.02
C GLU A 153 2.10 -5.22 7.71
N GLU A 154 1.28 -6.20 7.34
CA GLU A 154 0.46 -6.12 6.12
C GLU A 154 -0.62 -5.05 6.19
N PHE A 155 -1.25 -4.86 7.35
CA PHE A 155 -2.21 -3.77 7.55
C PHE A 155 -1.55 -2.39 7.41
N THR A 156 -0.36 -2.21 7.98
CA THR A 156 0.40 -0.96 7.84
C THR A 156 0.88 -0.72 6.41
N LYS A 157 1.26 -1.79 5.70
CA LYS A 157 1.68 -1.73 4.29
C LYS A 157 0.52 -1.31 3.39
N ALA A 158 -0.68 -1.85 3.61
CA ALA A 158 -1.88 -1.45 2.88
C ALA A 158 -2.22 0.04 3.09
N GLY A 159 -2.01 0.58 4.30
CA GLY A 159 -2.18 2.01 4.58
C GLY A 159 -1.18 2.88 3.84
N LYS A 160 0.12 2.55 3.93
CA LYS A 160 1.19 3.29 3.22
C LYS A 160 1.02 3.26 1.71
N GLN A 161 0.57 2.14 1.15
CA GLN A 161 0.33 2.02 -0.29
C GLN A 161 -0.77 2.98 -0.76
N GLN A 162 -1.82 3.17 0.05
CA GLN A 162 -2.88 4.14 -0.26
C GLN A 162 -2.38 5.59 -0.20
N GLU A 163 -1.57 5.92 0.80
CA GLU A 163 -0.94 7.25 0.91
C GLU A 163 -0.04 7.54 -0.29
N LEU A 164 0.80 6.58 -0.69
CA LEU A 164 1.68 6.71 -1.86
C LEU A 164 0.89 6.81 -3.18
N GLU A 165 -0.19 6.04 -3.35
CA GLU A 165 -1.06 6.13 -4.52
C GLU A 165 -1.79 7.49 -4.58
N GLU A 166 -2.21 8.02 -3.43
CA GLU A 166 -2.83 9.34 -3.34
C GLU A 166 -1.81 10.46 -3.66
N GLU A 167 -0.58 10.35 -3.17
CA GLU A 167 0.51 11.28 -3.44
C GLU A 167 0.90 11.25 -4.93
N ALA A 168 1.10 10.06 -5.51
CA ALA A 168 1.37 9.91 -6.94
C ALA A 168 0.23 10.44 -7.81
N ALA A 169 -1.03 10.25 -7.41
CA ALA A 169 -2.18 10.81 -8.12
C ALA A 169 -2.21 12.34 -8.07
N LYS A 170 -1.82 12.96 -6.96
CA LYS A 170 -1.67 14.43 -6.83
C LYS A 170 -0.56 14.96 -7.74
N THR A 171 0.63 14.36 -7.73
CA THR A 171 1.74 14.78 -8.60
C THR A 171 1.40 14.63 -10.09
N VAL A 172 0.77 13.54 -10.50
CA VAL A 172 0.32 13.35 -11.90
C VAL A 172 -0.75 14.37 -12.28
N ARG A 173 -1.69 14.68 -11.38
CA ARG A 173 -2.73 15.69 -11.60
C ARG A 173 -2.14 17.10 -11.76
N ALA A 174 -1.24 17.49 -10.86
CA ALA A 174 -0.58 18.78 -10.88
C ALA A 174 0.27 18.97 -12.14
N ASN A 175 1.02 17.93 -12.52
CA ASN A 175 1.85 17.95 -13.72
C ASN A 175 1.04 17.96 -15.01
N GLY A 176 -0.10 17.26 -15.08
CA GLY A 176 -0.91 17.16 -16.30
C GLY A 176 -1.43 18.49 -16.85
N LEU A 177 -1.70 19.48 -15.99
CA LEU A 177 -2.11 20.83 -16.43
C LEU A 177 -0.96 21.62 -17.04
N LEU A 178 0.23 21.49 -16.46
CA LEU A 178 1.43 22.15 -16.96
C LEU A 178 2.05 21.42 -18.15
N GLU A 179 1.75 20.13 -18.36
CA GLU A 179 2.14 19.39 -19.56
C GLU A 179 1.63 20.05 -20.83
N GLU A 180 0.37 20.52 -20.86
CA GLU A 180 -0.20 21.19 -22.03
C GLU A 180 0.45 22.56 -22.27
N VAL A 181 0.74 23.30 -21.20
CA VAL A 181 1.39 24.62 -21.28
C VAL A 181 2.86 24.51 -21.70
N VAL A 182 3.54 23.44 -21.28
CA VAL A 182 4.94 23.15 -21.60
C VAL A 182 5.08 22.40 -22.92
N ALA A 183 4.01 21.86 -23.51
CA ALA A 183 4.05 21.11 -24.77
C ALA A 183 4.76 21.86 -25.92
N PRO A 184 4.55 23.18 -26.14
CA PRO A 184 5.27 23.94 -27.15
C PRO A 184 6.79 24.02 -26.90
N LEU A 185 7.22 23.98 -25.64
CA LEU A 185 8.65 24.02 -25.27
C LEU A 185 9.40 22.76 -25.72
N ARG A 186 8.71 21.61 -25.88
CA ARG A 186 9.31 20.37 -26.41
C ARG A 186 9.76 20.48 -27.86
N LEU A 187 9.18 21.41 -28.61
CA LEU A 187 9.48 21.60 -30.03
C LEU A 187 10.64 22.58 -30.25
N CYS A 188 11.09 23.26 -29.19
CA CYS A 188 12.24 24.18 -29.25
C CYS A 188 13.51 23.38 -29.52
N LYS A 189 14.31 23.84 -30.50
CA LYS A 189 15.56 23.17 -30.90
C LYS A 189 16.79 23.78 -30.25
N THR A 190 16.66 25.02 -29.78
CA THR A 190 17.76 25.77 -29.19
C THR A 190 17.38 26.29 -27.80
N ALA A 191 18.37 26.42 -26.92
CA ALA A 191 18.16 26.97 -25.58
C ALA A 191 17.61 28.41 -25.62
N ALA A 192 17.94 29.17 -26.66
CA ALA A 192 17.44 30.54 -26.84
C ALA A 192 15.95 30.59 -27.18
N GLU A 193 15.45 29.64 -27.99
CA GLU A 193 14.02 29.51 -28.30
C GLU A 193 13.22 29.12 -27.05
N GLU A 194 13.75 28.20 -26.25
CA GLU A 194 13.14 27.77 -24.99
C GLU A 194 13.03 28.94 -24.00
N GLU A 195 14.13 29.68 -23.77
CA GLU A 195 14.13 30.82 -22.85
C GLU A 195 13.19 31.93 -23.31
N ALA A 196 13.15 32.22 -24.62
CA ALA A 196 12.22 33.21 -25.18
C ALA A 196 10.75 32.83 -24.93
N HIS A 197 10.44 31.53 -25.01
CA HIS A 197 9.08 31.04 -24.80
C HIS A 197 8.71 31.00 -23.31
N ILE A 198 9.63 30.63 -22.42
CA ILE A 198 9.45 30.73 -20.96
C ILE A 198 9.22 32.19 -20.55
N ARG A 199 10.01 33.14 -21.08
CA ARG A 199 9.80 34.58 -20.85
C ARG A 199 8.43 35.05 -21.34
N LYS A 200 8.00 34.59 -22.51
CA LYS A 200 6.67 34.92 -23.02
C LYS A 200 5.55 34.40 -22.12
N LEU A 201 5.68 33.18 -21.58
CA LEU A 201 4.73 32.64 -20.61
C LEU A 201 4.72 33.47 -19.33
N TRP A 202 5.89 33.85 -18.82
CA TRP A 202 6.00 34.75 -17.68
C TRP A 202 5.26 36.07 -17.91
N ASP A 203 5.49 36.74 -19.04
CA ASP A 203 4.87 38.03 -19.36
C ASP A 203 3.33 37.95 -19.50
N ILE A 204 2.78 36.76 -19.78
CA ILE A 204 1.33 36.51 -19.82
C ILE A 204 0.79 36.32 -18.40
N MET A 205 1.57 35.69 -17.52
CA MET A 205 1.15 35.38 -16.15
C MET A 205 1.33 36.56 -15.19
N ASP A 206 2.44 37.30 -15.31
CA ASP A 206 2.79 38.50 -14.52
C ASP A 206 2.06 39.73 -15.08
N ALA A 207 0.75 39.78 -14.84
CA ALA A 207 -0.15 40.76 -15.44
C ALA A 207 0.05 42.17 -14.87
N ASP A 208 0.40 42.27 -13.58
CA ASP A 208 0.64 43.55 -12.91
C ASP A 208 2.10 44.04 -13.03
N LYS A 209 3.02 43.18 -13.51
CA LYS A 209 4.45 43.45 -13.70
C LYS A 209 5.19 43.77 -12.41
N ASN A 210 4.75 43.20 -11.29
CA ASN A 210 5.39 43.36 -9.99
C ASN A 210 6.66 42.50 -9.85
N GLY A 211 6.90 41.56 -10.78
CA GLY A 211 8.07 40.66 -10.80
C GLY A 211 7.94 39.41 -9.93
N VAL A 212 6.75 39.13 -9.38
CA VAL A 212 6.41 37.97 -8.57
C VAL A 212 5.00 37.46 -8.90
N LEU A 213 4.83 36.16 -9.10
CA LEU A 213 3.50 35.60 -9.36
C LEU A 213 2.81 35.24 -8.06
N ASP A 214 1.62 35.81 -7.86
CA ASP A 214 0.69 35.32 -6.84
C ASP A 214 -0.15 34.12 -7.34
N LEU A 215 -0.89 33.48 -6.44
CA LEU A 215 -1.72 32.32 -6.76
C LEU A 215 -2.83 32.64 -7.78
N GLY A 216 -3.40 33.85 -7.73
CA GLY A 216 -4.42 34.32 -8.66
C GLY A 216 -3.87 34.54 -10.06
N GLU A 217 -2.69 35.15 -10.16
CA GLU A 217 -1.97 35.39 -11.41
C GLU A 217 -1.53 34.09 -12.08
N LEU A 218 -0.94 33.17 -11.31
CA LEU A 218 -0.55 31.86 -11.83
C LEU A 218 -1.77 31.08 -12.37
N LYS A 219 -2.88 31.06 -11.63
CA LYS A 219 -4.11 30.38 -12.04
C LYS A 219 -4.71 31.00 -13.30
N THR A 220 -4.80 32.32 -13.34
CA THR A 220 -5.37 33.07 -14.47
C THR A 220 -4.50 32.93 -15.71
N GLY A 221 -3.18 33.05 -15.56
CA GLY A 221 -2.24 32.95 -16.65
C GLY A 221 -2.09 31.52 -17.18
N LEU A 222 -2.25 30.49 -16.35
CA LEU A 222 -2.36 29.09 -16.81
C LEU A 222 -3.62 28.90 -17.65
N HIS A 223 -4.76 29.45 -17.25
CA HIS A 223 -5.98 29.40 -18.05
C HIS A 223 -5.81 30.09 -19.42
N GLN A 224 -5.08 31.20 -19.48
CA GLN A 224 -4.84 31.93 -20.73
C GLN A 224 -3.84 31.23 -21.66
N SER A 225 -2.93 30.41 -21.10
CA SER A 225 -1.86 29.74 -21.84
C SER A 225 -2.28 28.39 -22.43
N LEU A 226 -3.47 27.89 -22.10
CA LEU A 226 -3.99 26.63 -22.62
C LEU A 226 -4.47 26.77 -24.09
N PRO A 227 -4.32 25.72 -24.90
CA PRO A 227 -4.82 25.72 -26.27
C PRO A 227 -6.36 25.82 -26.34
N PRO A 228 -6.92 26.45 -27.38
CA PRO A 228 -8.36 26.63 -27.52
C PRO A 228 -9.08 25.27 -27.61
N GLY A 229 -9.91 24.99 -26.61
CA GLY A 229 -10.65 23.72 -26.48
C GLY A 229 -10.16 22.80 -25.36
N ALA A 230 -9.05 23.14 -24.68
CA ALA A 230 -8.65 22.45 -23.46
C ALA A 230 -9.57 22.81 -22.29
N GLU A 231 -9.97 21.82 -21.50
CA GLU A 231 -10.84 22.02 -20.35
C GLU A 231 -9.99 22.49 -19.16
N PHE A 232 -10.05 23.78 -18.82
CA PHE A 232 -9.34 24.30 -17.65
C PHE A 232 -9.92 23.69 -16.37
N ARG A 233 -9.12 22.86 -15.69
CA ARG A 233 -9.43 22.39 -14.35
C ARG A 233 -8.80 23.32 -13.32
N ASP A 234 -9.60 23.65 -12.32
CA ASP A 234 -9.15 24.44 -11.20
C ASP A 234 -8.04 23.72 -10.43
N ILE A 235 -6.94 24.44 -10.17
CA ILE A 235 -5.75 23.95 -9.46
C ILE A 235 -6.04 24.08 -7.97
N SER A 236 -5.97 22.97 -7.23
CA SER A 236 -6.15 23.02 -5.78
C SER A 236 -4.89 23.55 -5.09
N ALA A 237 -5.02 24.03 -3.84
CA ALA A 237 -3.86 24.46 -3.06
C ALA A 237 -2.81 23.34 -2.91
N ALA A 238 -3.24 22.08 -2.79
CA ALA A 238 -2.35 20.94 -2.73
C ALA A 238 -1.59 20.69 -4.04
N ASP A 239 -2.22 20.94 -5.19
CA ASP A 239 -1.56 20.86 -6.49
C ASP A 239 -0.50 21.96 -6.61
N LEU A 240 -0.79 23.17 -6.11
CA LEU A 240 0.17 24.29 -6.08
C LEU A 240 1.38 24.01 -5.18
N ASP A 241 1.14 23.46 -3.99
CA ASP A 241 2.22 23.09 -3.07
C ASP A 241 3.18 22.09 -3.73
N GLU A 242 2.66 21.11 -4.46
CA GLU A 242 3.49 20.13 -5.19
C GLU A 242 4.28 20.78 -6.35
N LEU A 243 3.66 21.70 -7.08
CA LEU A 243 4.30 22.45 -8.15
C LEU A 243 5.44 23.35 -7.65
N THR A 244 5.27 23.90 -6.45
CA THR A 244 6.24 24.79 -5.80
C THR A 244 7.24 24.07 -4.89
N LEU A 245 7.27 22.73 -4.89
CA LEU A 245 8.11 21.91 -4.02
C LEU A 245 7.88 22.23 -2.53
N GLN A 246 6.62 22.22 -2.09
CA GLN A 246 6.18 22.60 -0.75
C GLN A 246 6.63 24.04 -0.40
N GLY A 247 6.46 24.96 -1.34
CA GLY A 247 6.83 26.37 -1.17
C GLY A 247 8.33 26.68 -1.27
N ARG A 248 9.20 25.71 -1.60
CA ARG A 248 10.65 25.96 -1.78
C ARG A 248 10.97 26.88 -2.96
N LEU A 249 10.06 26.96 -3.93
CA LEU A 249 10.16 27.88 -5.07
C LEU A 249 9.46 29.24 -4.81
N CYS A 250 8.86 29.41 -3.64
CA CYS A 250 8.18 30.63 -3.24
C CYS A 250 9.05 31.49 -2.32
N ASP A 251 8.74 32.78 -2.26
CA ASP A 251 9.27 33.70 -1.25
C ASP A 251 8.55 33.54 0.10
N HIS A 252 8.92 34.37 1.07
CA HIS A 252 8.33 34.39 2.41
C HIS A 252 6.83 34.77 2.44
N ASN A 253 6.30 35.33 1.36
CA ASN A 253 4.89 35.69 1.20
C ASN A 253 4.10 34.64 0.42
N GLY A 254 4.76 33.58 -0.08
CA GLY A 254 4.14 32.53 -0.88
C GLY A 254 4.09 32.83 -2.38
N ASN A 255 4.76 33.89 -2.85
CA ASN A 255 4.79 34.29 -4.25
C ASN A 255 5.97 33.67 -4.99
N ILE A 256 5.84 33.44 -6.30
CA ILE A 256 6.85 32.77 -7.13
C ILE A 256 7.61 33.82 -7.94
N ALA A 257 8.91 33.99 -7.69
CA ALA A 257 9.77 34.83 -8.52
C ALA A 257 10.08 34.16 -9.88
N TYR A 258 10.55 34.95 -10.86
CA TYR A 258 10.89 34.46 -12.21
C TYR A 258 11.75 33.19 -12.21
N HIS A 259 12.80 33.15 -11.38
CA HIS A 259 13.68 31.98 -11.26
C HIS A 259 12.93 30.74 -10.75
N GLY A 260 12.03 30.91 -9.79
CA GLY A 260 11.20 29.81 -9.26
C GLY A 260 10.26 29.27 -10.32
N PHE A 261 9.66 30.16 -11.12
CA PHE A 261 8.79 29.80 -12.25
C PHE A 261 9.55 29.08 -13.37
N GLU A 262 10.73 29.57 -13.76
CA GLU A 262 11.58 28.92 -14.74
C GLU A 262 11.99 27.52 -14.27
N THR A 263 12.43 27.40 -13.02
CA THR A 263 12.82 26.11 -12.41
C THR A 263 11.64 25.14 -12.40
N MET A 264 10.44 25.62 -12.08
CA MET A 264 9.20 24.83 -12.10
C MET A 264 8.91 24.27 -13.51
N LEU A 265 8.93 25.13 -14.54
CA LEU A 265 8.64 24.72 -15.93
C LEU A 265 9.70 23.76 -16.48
N ARG A 266 10.99 24.06 -16.27
CA ARG A 266 12.09 23.20 -16.71
C ARG A 266 12.07 21.85 -16.03
N ARG A 267 11.72 21.78 -14.74
CA ARG A 267 11.53 20.51 -14.01
C ARG A 267 10.46 19.65 -14.67
N ILE A 268 9.32 20.25 -15.01
CA ILE A 268 8.21 19.54 -15.65
C ILE A 268 8.61 19.10 -17.06
N LEU A 269 9.26 19.98 -17.83
CA LEU A 269 9.77 19.65 -19.16
C LEU A 269 10.76 18.46 -19.12
N ALA A 270 11.70 18.47 -18.17
CA ALA A 270 12.68 17.40 -17.98
C ALA A 270 12.01 16.07 -17.58
N GLN A 271 11.02 16.10 -16.68
CA GLN A 271 10.25 14.90 -16.31
C GLN A 271 9.48 14.30 -17.49
N GLN A 272 9.01 15.14 -18.42
CA GLN A 272 8.32 14.70 -19.63
C GLN A 272 9.24 14.11 -20.69
N LEU A 273 10.40 14.73 -20.91
CA LEU A 273 11.42 14.21 -21.82
C LEU A 273 11.95 12.85 -21.34
N ASN A 274 12.21 12.71 -20.04
CA ASN A 274 12.68 11.45 -19.44
C ASN A 274 11.62 10.32 -19.51
N ARG A 275 10.32 10.65 -19.58
CA ARG A 275 9.25 9.66 -19.83
C ARG A 275 9.23 9.13 -21.26
N GLN A 276 9.78 9.87 -22.23
CA GLN A 276 9.80 9.48 -23.65
C GLN A 276 11.08 8.74 -24.04
N GLU A 277 12.22 9.05 -23.39
CA GLU A 277 13.52 8.39 -23.64
C GLU A 277 14.26 8.13 -22.31
N PRO A 278 14.24 6.90 -21.75
CA PRO A 278 14.93 6.58 -20.50
C PRO A 278 16.47 6.65 -20.58
N ASP A 279 17.06 6.78 -21.77
CA ASP A 279 18.51 6.92 -22.01
C ASP A 279 19.01 8.38 -22.02
N GLY A 280 18.13 9.38 -21.86
CA GLY A 280 18.48 10.80 -22.02
C GLY A 280 19.30 11.44 -20.88
N LEU A 281 19.49 10.74 -19.75
CA LEU A 281 20.19 11.27 -18.57
C LEU A 281 21.69 11.51 -18.84
N GLU A 282 22.31 10.69 -19.69
CA GLU A 282 23.73 10.88 -20.05
C GLU A 282 23.96 12.15 -20.88
N LEU A 283 22.96 12.61 -21.64
CA LEU A 283 23.09 13.80 -22.49
C LEU A 283 22.90 15.09 -21.68
N LEU A 284 22.02 15.08 -20.68
CA LEU A 284 21.80 16.23 -19.79
C LEU A 284 22.98 16.43 -18.82
N ASP A 285 23.54 15.36 -18.25
CA ASP A 285 24.79 15.44 -17.48
C ASP A 285 25.95 15.94 -18.37
N HIS A 286 25.98 15.55 -19.65
CA HIS A 286 26.97 16.08 -20.59
C HIS A 286 26.75 17.57 -20.86
N LEU A 287 25.51 18.04 -21.04
CA LEU A 287 25.21 19.45 -21.33
C LEU A 287 25.39 20.37 -20.10
N GLU A 288 25.09 19.88 -18.90
CA GLU A 288 25.34 20.59 -17.64
C GLU A 288 26.83 20.69 -17.35
N ASN A 289 27.59 19.60 -17.55
CA ASN A 289 29.06 19.63 -17.47
C ASN A 289 29.69 20.51 -18.56
N THR A 290 29.18 20.50 -19.80
CA THR A 290 29.69 21.37 -20.87
C THR A 290 29.37 22.84 -20.59
N ARG A 291 28.22 23.17 -19.98
CA ARG A 291 27.89 24.54 -19.54
C ARG A 291 28.79 25.01 -18.39
N LEU A 292 29.10 24.14 -17.43
CA LEU A 292 30.02 24.46 -16.33
C LEU A 292 31.47 24.63 -16.84
N GLU A 293 31.93 23.84 -17.81
CA GLU A 293 33.26 23.99 -18.43
C GLU A 293 33.36 25.25 -19.32
N VAL A 294 32.29 25.62 -20.03
CA VAL A 294 32.23 26.88 -20.78
C VAL A 294 32.17 28.10 -19.85
N ALA A 295 31.50 27.99 -18.70
CA ALA A 295 31.52 29.04 -17.66
C ALA A 295 32.89 29.16 -16.96
N ALA A 296 33.61 28.05 -16.79
CA ALA A 296 34.96 28.03 -16.23
C ALA A 296 36.05 28.54 -17.20
N SER A 297 35.87 28.32 -18.51
CA SER A 297 36.82 28.77 -19.55
C SER A 297 36.61 30.22 -20.03
N SER A 298 35.45 30.83 -19.74
CA SER A 298 35.11 32.22 -20.11
C SER A 298 35.47 33.28 -19.06
N GLY A 299 36.20 32.91 -17.99
CA GLY A 299 37.00 33.84 -17.20
C GLY A 299 36.23 34.99 -16.54
N CYS A 300 35.10 34.71 -15.89
CA CYS A 300 34.31 35.76 -15.23
C CYS A 300 33.87 35.39 -13.80
N LEU A 301 34.76 34.89 -12.95
CA LEU A 301 34.57 34.87 -11.49
C LEU A 301 35.92 34.97 -10.76
N ALA A 302 36.50 36.16 -10.76
CA ALA A 302 37.48 36.56 -9.76
C ALA A 302 37.28 38.04 -9.46
N GLU A 303 36.41 38.32 -8.48
CA GLU A 303 36.53 39.36 -7.46
C GLU A 303 35.15 39.63 -6.83
N CYS A 304 34.88 38.98 -5.70
CA CYS A 304 34.13 39.57 -4.58
C CYS A 304 34.20 38.64 -3.36
N SER A 305 35.10 38.98 -2.45
CA SER A 305 35.04 38.66 -1.01
C SER A 305 36.06 39.55 -0.29
N PRO A 306 35.97 39.79 1.03
CA PRO A 306 34.92 40.55 1.70
C PRO A 306 35.52 41.67 2.56
N THR A 307 34.91 42.86 2.56
CA THR A 307 34.97 43.85 3.67
C THR A 307 33.79 44.79 3.57
#